data_AF-A0A162G3J1-F1
#
_entry.id   AF-A0A162G3J1-F1
#
_cell.length_a   1.000
_cell.length_b   1.000
_cell.length_c   1.000
_cell.angle_alpha   90.00
_cell.angle_beta   90.00
_cell.angle_gamma   90.00
#
_symmetry.space_group_name_H-M   'P 1'
#
loop_
_entity.id
_entity.type
_entity.pdbx_description
1 polymer ?
#
loop_
_entity_poly.entity_id
_entity_poly.type
_entity_poly.pdbx_seq_one_letter_code
_entity_poly.pdbx_strand_id
1 'polypeptide(L)'
;MRNLVIVAIYFTAFMLVSACSPESATLKVERPLVEEQVQIPQYEQIPAQTFEWITEDGGQSQFDFNPEVDILFVTDNSDSMKTAQDNLLRNIDRFTAGILKNKMIDYHIGVISVWDSSDRYAQTKKDIYQIGDLRHIKNPQGQTSQSRRFVAKSDNNSKLIASTLNIGVTPYAQGGPEFEELFSPLAAALEKTGRGASNEGFFRKDAQLVVILLTDADDSSKNLNPEEMAQKLIDFKGGRTEKVAVYGVLVRPQDPDTYKDWDLRIHPKYHPECFDMNQKTPKNNGKCTGFGPARLEQLIVAANPNEGTPEQIRAKHIMSIVSPKFGDELAQIGSDITVKTLSKEIFLSQRPRADKNGQLMVRVRYGKQVIPQKAKGGWLYNPEDNSIVLSGDIDYQYVEGARFSVDLVPLTLKN
;
A
#
# COMPACT_ATOMS: atom_id res chain seq x y z
N MET A 1 60.49 -34.40 59.49
CA MET A 1 60.07 -33.11 58.93
C MET A 1 60.87 -32.77 57.65
N ARG A 2 60.80 -33.46 56.49
CA ARG A 2 60.29 -34.78 56.05
C ARG A 2 58.87 -35.20 56.46
N ASN A 3 58.16 -35.87 55.53
CA ASN A 3 56.90 -36.59 55.70
C ASN A 3 55.61 -35.78 55.91
N LEU A 4 55.48 -34.55 55.37
CA LEU A 4 54.17 -33.84 55.39
C LEU A 4 53.93 -32.79 54.27
N VAL A 5 54.64 -32.85 53.14
CA VAL A 5 54.46 -31.90 52.00
C VAL A 5 54.23 -32.58 50.64
N ILE A 6 54.44 -33.89 50.52
CA ILE A 6 54.33 -34.64 49.24
C ILE A 6 52.99 -35.40 49.15
N VAL A 7 51.88 -34.73 49.49
CA VAL A 7 50.51 -35.28 49.38
C VAL A 7 49.55 -34.29 48.68
N ALA A 8 49.87 -33.00 48.63
CA ALA A 8 49.00 -31.96 48.06
C ALA A 8 49.15 -31.72 46.54
N ILE A 9 50.07 -32.40 45.85
CA ILE A 9 50.37 -32.17 44.41
C ILE A 9 49.90 -33.32 43.50
N TYR A 10 49.52 -34.48 44.06
CA TYR A 10 49.07 -35.64 43.28
C TYR A 10 47.54 -35.78 43.13
N PHE A 11 46.74 -34.89 43.74
CA PHE A 11 45.27 -34.95 43.66
C PHE A 11 44.64 -34.17 42.50
N THR A 12 45.43 -33.41 41.73
CA THR A 12 44.99 -32.62 40.57
C THR A 12 45.42 -33.19 39.22
N ALA A 13 46.16 -34.31 39.20
CA ALA A 13 46.65 -34.97 37.97
C ALA A 13 45.94 -36.29 37.64
N PHE A 14 44.84 -36.62 38.34
CA PHE A 14 44.08 -37.88 38.16
C PHE A 14 42.57 -37.66 37.93
N MET A 15 42.24 -36.59 37.19
CA MET A 15 40.88 -36.22 36.74
C MET A 15 40.86 -35.95 35.22
N LEU A 16 41.66 -36.70 34.45
CA LEU A 16 41.84 -36.48 32.99
C LEU A 16 41.77 -37.75 32.12
N VAL A 17 41.32 -38.91 32.65
CA VAL A 17 41.21 -40.16 31.86
C VAL A 17 39.95 -40.96 32.24
N SER A 18 38.76 -40.44 31.91
CA SER A 18 37.52 -41.25 31.93
C SER A 18 36.37 -40.62 31.11
N ALA A 19 36.59 -40.38 29.82
CA ALA A 19 35.52 -40.02 28.87
C ALA A 19 35.85 -40.44 27.42
N CYS A 20 36.34 -41.67 27.22
CA CYS A 20 36.28 -42.29 25.90
C CYS A 20 34.82 -42.69 25.61
N SER A 21 34.04 -41.79 25.02
CA SER A 21 32.86 -42.23 24.28
C SER A 21 33.34 -42.96 23.02
N PRO A 22 32.71 -44.07 22.61
CA PRO A 22 32.99 -44.65 21.30
C PRO A 22 32.62 -43.62 20.22
N GLU A 23 33.57 -43.35 19.31
CA GLU A 23 33.30 -42.60 18.09
C GLU A 23 32.33 -43.38 17.22
N SER A 24 31.03 -43.14 17.43
CA SER A 24 30.03 -43.43 16.43
C SER A 24 30.31 -42.54 15.23
N ALA A 25 31.01 -43.08 14.24
CA ALA A 25 31.12 -42.53 12.90
C ALA A 25 29.76 -42.58 12.17
N THR A 26 28.72 -41.99 12.78
CA THR A 26 27.54 -41.56 12.06
C THR A 26 27.99 -40.45 11.12
N LEU A 27 28.25 -40.83 9.88
CA LEU A 27 28.13 -39.94 8.73
C LEU A 27 26.88 -39.10 8.96
N LYS A 28 27.08 -37.83 9.32
CA LYS A 28 26.08 -36.80 9.01
C LYS A 28 26.11 -36.70 7.50
N VAL A 29 25.34 -37.57 6.86
CA VAL A 29 24.76 -37.31 5.54
C VAL A 29 24.24 -35.89 5.66
N GLU A 30 24.85 -34.97 4.93
CA GLU A 30 24.24 -33.66 4.72
C GLU A 30 22.83 -33.96 4.28
N ARG A 31 21.83 -33.57 5.09
CA ARG A 31 20.47 -33.52 4.57
C ARG A 31 20.60 -32.67 3.30
N PRO A 32 20.23 -33.19 2.12
CA PRO A 32 20.22 -32.34 0.94
C PRO A 32 19.45 -31.09 1.33
N LEU A 33 19.95 -29.92 0.91
CA LEU A 33 19.23 -28.68 1.09
C LEU A 33 17.82 -28.92 0.58
N VAL A 34 16.88 -29.06 1.51
CA VAL A 34 15.47 -29.03 1.18
C VAL A 34 15.30 -27.58 0.81
N GLU A 35 15.25 -27.31 -0.49
CA GLU A 35 14.62 -26.12 -1.01
C GLU A 35 13.22 -26.14 -0.40
N GLU A 36 13.07 -25.42 0.71
CA GLU A 36 11.81 -25.20 1.36
C GLU A 36 11.06 -24.29 0.40
N GLN A 37 10.40 -24.92 -0.57
CA GLN A 37 9.65 -24.26 -1.62
C GLN A 37 8.74 -23.28 -0.91
N VAL A 38 8.99 -21.99 -1.13
CA VAL A 38 8.21 -20.91 -0.53
C VAL A 38 6.78 -21.15 -0.95
N GLN A 39 5.98 -21.72 -0.03
CA GLN A 39 4.57 -21.94 -0.26
C GLN A 39 3.94 -20.56 -0.27
N ILE A 40 3.81 -20.01 -1.47
CA ILE A 40 3.03 -18.80 -1.71
C ILE A 40 1.66 -19.08 -1.07
N PRO A 41 1.24 -18.30 -0.06
CA PRO A 41 0.01 -18.58 0.65
C PRO A 41 -1.14 -18.60 -0.38
N GLN A 42 -1.82 -19.74 -0.51
CA GLN A 42 -3.00 -19.83 -1.35
C GLN A 42 -4.12 -19.01 -0.71
N TYR A 43 -4.24 -17.74 -1.12
CA TYR A 43 -5.42 -16.95 -0.87
C TYR A 43 -6.61 -17.66 -1.51
N GLU A 44 -7.68 -17.86 -0.73
CA GLU A 44 -8.94 -18.42 -1.23
C GLU A 44 -9.42 -17.54 -2.40
N GLN A 45 -9.47 -18.12 -3.61
CA GLN A 45 -9.89 -17.36 -4.78
C GLN A 45 -11.30 -16.82 -4.54
N ILE A 46 -11.39 -15.50 -4.50
CA ILE A 46 -12.63 -14.79 -4.24
C ILE A 46 -13.57 -15.14 -5.39
N PRO A 47 -14.73 -15.80 -5.14
CA PRO A 47 -15.71 -15.99 -6.19
C PRO A 47 -16.07 -14.61 -6.74
N ALA A 48 -15.99 -14.46 -8.06
CA ALA A 48 -16.29 -13.20 -8.74
C ALA A 48 -17.64 -12.66 -8.23
N GLN A 49 -17.70 -11.36 -7.92
CA GLN A 49 -18.83 -10.74 -7.20
C GLN A 49 -20.17 -11.25 -7.76
N THR A 50 -20.90 -12.03 -6.97
CA THR A 50 -22.19 -12.57 -7.37
C THR A 50 -23.22 -11.47 -7.29
N PHE A 51 -23.45 -10.80 -8.41
CA PHE A 51 -24.46 -9.76 -8.55
C PHE A 51 -25.86 -10.36 -8.32
N GLU A 52 -26.55 -9.96 -7.25
CA GLU A 52 -27.98 -10.25 -7.08
C GLU A 52 -28.81 -9.36 -8.00
N TRP A 53 -29.10 -9.89 -9.20
CA TRP A 53 -29.96 -9.22 -10.18
C TRP A 53 -31.43 -9.27 -9.74
N ILE A 54 -31.93 -8.18 -9.16
CA ILE A 54 -33.38 -8.03 -8.91
C ILE A 54 -34.04 -7.51 -10.19
N THR A 55 -34.49 -8.44 -11.04
CA THR A 55 -35.29 -8.13 -12.23
C THR A 55 -36.78 -8.20 -11.92
N GLU A 56 -37.31 -7.15 -11.30
CA GLU A 56 -38.73 -6.84 -11.45
C GLU A 56 -38.94 -6.26 -12.87
N ASP A 57 -39.94 -6.78 -13.59
CA ASP A 57 -40.59 -6.16 -14.75
C ASP A 57 -39.84 -6.11 -16.10
N GLY A 58 -38.95 -7.07 -16.38
CA GLY A 58 -38.62 -7.44 -17.78
C GLY A 58 -37.57 -6.58 -18.50
N GLY A 59 -36.50 -6.21 -17.82
CA GLY A 59 -35.32 -5.59 -18.48
C GLY A 59 -34.58 -4.54 -17.65
N GLN A 60 -35.07 -4.22 -16.44
CA GLN A 60 -34.34 -3.38 -15.49
C GLN A 60 -33.33 -4.23 -14.73
N SER A 61 -32.06 -3.84 -14.79
CA SER A 61 -31.02 -4.38 -13.92
C SER A 61 -30.72 -3.35 -12.83
N GLN A 62 -31.11 -3.64 -11.59
CA GLN A 62 -30.71 -2.85 -10.43
C GLN A 62 -29.39 -3.38 -9.86
N PHE A 63 -28.44 -2.48 -9.61
CA PHE A 63 -27.13 -2.81 -9.07
C PHE A 63 -26.88 -2.04 -7.77
N ASP A 64 -26.61 -2.78 -6.69
CA ASP A 64 -26.25 -2.18 -5.40
C ASP A 64 -24.77 -1.77 -5.43
N PHE A 65 -24.53 -0.48 -5.63
CA PHE A 65 -23.18 0.07 -5.72
C PHE A 65 -22.76 0.66 -4.38
N ASN A 66 -22.01 -0.13 -3.61
CA ASN A 66 -21.27 0.36 -2.43
C ASN A 66 -19.78 0.51 -2.77
N PRO A 67 -19.31 1.70 -3.18
CA PRO A 67 -17.90 1.97 -3.47
C PRO A 67 -17.08 2.02 -2.17
N GLU A 68 -16.36 0.92 -1.89
CA GLU A 68 -15.51 0.80 -0.71
C GLU A 68 -14.02 1.01 -1.05
N VAL A 69 -13.28 1.70 -0.19
CA VAL A 69 -11.82 1.90 -0.32
C VAL A 69 -11.06 1.78 1.01
N ASP A 70 -10.00 0.98 1.04
CA ASP A 70 -9.07 0.88 2.15
C ASP A 70 -7.77 1.60 1.78
N ILE A 71 -7.47 2.73 2.44
CA ILE A 71 -6.29 3.55 2.18
C ILE A 71 -5.26 3.31 3.27
N LEU A 72 -4.15 2.67 2.91
CA LEU A 72 -3.03 2.38 3.78
C LEU A 72 -1.86 3.33 3.47
N PHE A 73 -1.51 4.17 4.44
CA PHE A 73 -0.25 4.89 4.40
C PHE A 73 0.88 4.01 4.93
N VAL A 74 1.99 3.94 4.19
CA VAL A 74 3.27 3.40 4.67
C VAL A 74 4.19 4.60 4.84
N THR A 75 4.27 5.11 6.08
CA THR A 75 4.95 6.37 6.37
C THR A 75 6.28 6.12 7.04
N ASP A 76 7.33 6.67 6.47
CA ASP A 76 8.65 6.67 7.06
C ASP A 76 8.72 7.60 8.28
N ASN A 77 9.31 7.08 9.36
CA ASN A 77 9.49 7.73 10.65
C ASN A 77 10.97 7.94 11.03
N SER A 78 11.87 7.89 10.05
CA SER A 78 13.21 8.47 10.09
C SER A 78 13.18 9.97 10.42
N ASP A 79 14.31 10.53 10.89
CA ASP A 79 14.38 11.94 11.34
C ASP A 79 14.28 12.94 10.17
N SER A 80 14.80 12.57 9.00
CA SER A 80 14.74 13.36 7.75
C SER A 80 13.29 13.68 7.35
N MET A 81 12.39 12.74 7.58
CA MET A 81 10.98 12.82 7.19
C MET A 81 10.14 13.85 7.96
N LYS A 82 10.71 14.57 8.94
CA LYS A 82 9.97 15.56 9.74
C LYS A 82 9.26 16.61 8.89
N THR A 83 9.96 17.15 7.89
CA THR A 83 9.42 18.19 7.00
C THR A 83 8.35 17.62 6.06
N ALA A 84 8.53 16.40 5.56
CA ALA A 84 7.59 15.74 4.67
C ALA A 84 6.28 15.35 5.41
N GLN A 85 6.36 14.85 6.64
CA GLN A 85 5.18 14.63 7.48
C GLN A 85 4.48 15.96 7.81
N ASP A 86 5.20 17.04 8.15
CA ASP A 86 4.58 18.37 8.36
C ASP A 86 3.91 18.91 7.08
N ASN A 87 4.44 18.60 5.90
CA ASN A 87 3.82 18.94 4.61
C ASN A 87 2.51 18.16 4.39
N LEU A 88 2.49 16.86 4.68
CA LEU A 88 1.27 16.02 4.63
C LEU A 88 0.19 16.61 5.54
N LEU A 89 0.52 16.87 6.81
CA LEU A 89 -0.42 17.34 7.82
C LEU A 89 -1.03 18.70 7.49
N ARG A 90 -0.26 19.61 6.89
CA ARG A 90 -0.76 20.93 6.45
C ARG A 90 -1.70 20.86 5.24
N ASN A 91 -1.68 19.76 4.48
CA ASN A 91 -2.43 19.62 3.23
C ASN A 91 -3.48 18.49 3.25
N ILE A 92 -3.63 17.78 4.36
CA ILE A 92 -4.50 16.61 4.49
C ILE A 92 -5.99 16.91 4.23
N ASP A 93 -6.47 18.12 4.54
CA ASP A 93 -7.82 18.56 4.19
C ASP A 93 -8.04 18.60 2.66
N ARG A 94 -6.98 18.83 1.86
CA ARG A 94 -7.05 18.81 0.39
C ARG A 94 -7.09 17.39 -0.15
N PHE A 95 -6.25 16.50 0.38
CA PHE A 95 -6.26 15.06 0.07
C PHE A 95 -7.64 14.44 0.34
N THR A 96 -8.14 14.65 1.55
CA THR A 96 -9.38 14.03 2.04
C THR A 96 -10.65 14.67 1.46
N ALA A 97 -10.55 15.81 0.75
CA ALA A 97 -11.70 16.59 0.31
C ALA A 97 -12.68 15.81 -0.60
N GLY A 98 -12.17 14.98 -1.52
CA GLY A 98 -13.02 14.14 -2.38
C GLY A 98 -13.69 13.01 -1.60
N ILE A 99 -12.87 12.26 -0.85
CA ILE A 99 -13.25 11.07 -0.09
C ILE A 99 -14.28 11.39 1.00
N LEU A 100 -14.07 12.43 1.81
CA LEU A 100 -14.96 12.79 2.92
C LEU A 100 -16.28 13.45 2.47
N LYS A 101 -16.26 14.21 1.37
CA LYS A 101 -17.47 14.88 0.87
C LYS A 101 -18.36 13.92 0.08
N ASN A 102 -17.80 12.86 -0.49
CA ASN A 102 -18.58 11.87 -1.21
C ASN A 102 -19.31 10.94 -0.22
N LYS A 103 -20.63 11.12 -0.11
CA LYS A 103 -21.50 10.31 0.77
C LYS A 103 -21.62 8.85 0.34
N MET A 104 -21.30 8.50 -0.90
CA MET A 104 -21.38 7.14 -1.39
C MET A 104 -20.16 6.32 -0.96
N ILE A 105 -18.95 6.88 -1.08
CA ILE A 105 -17.70 6.18 -0.72
C ILE A 105 -17.71 5.75 0.75
N ASP A 106 -17.37 4.48 1.00
CA ASP A 106 -17.12 3.97 2.34
C ASP A 106 -15.64 3.65 2.54
N TYR A 107 -14.96 4.50 3.31
CA TYR A 107 -13.51 4.48 3.44
C TYR A 107 -13.05 3.94 4.79
N HIS A 108 -11.94 3.20 4.75
CA HIS A 108 -11.06 2.98 5.89
C HIS A 108 -9.71 3.65 5.60
N ILE A 109 -9.15 4.38 6.58
CA ILE A 109 -7.82 5.00 6.46
C ILE A 109 -6.96 4.58 7.63
N GLY A 110 -5.84 3.92 7.33
CA GLY A 110 -4.87 3.39 8.28
C GLY A 110 -3.45 3.82 7.93
N VAL A 111 -2.53 3.65 8.89
CA VAL A 111 -1.11 3.91 8.67
C VAL A 111 -0.26 2.88 9.40
N ILE A 112 0.78 2.41 8.73
CA ILE A 112 1.91 1.68 9.30
C ILE A 112 3.18 2.53 9.15
N SER A 113 4.24 2.20 9.88
CA SER A 113 5.56 2.77 9.60
C SER A 113 6.39 1.87 8.71
N VAL A 114 7.50 2.42 8.20
CA VAL A 114 8.68 1.62 7.84
C VAL A 114 9.12 0.70 8.99
N TRP A 115 9.89 -0.32 8.63
CA TRP A 115 10.59 -1.20 9.56
C TRP A 115 12.11 -1.14 9.32
N ASP A 116 12.89 -1.75 10.19
CA ASP A 116 14.33 -1.97 10.06
C ASP A 116 14.64 -3.32 10.73
N SER A 117 15.09 -4.32 9.95
CA SER A 117 15.34 -5.67 10.47
C SER A 117 16.65 -5.84 11.25
N SER A 118 17.41 -4.77 11.49
CA SER A 118 18.68 -4.85 12.23
C SER A 118 18.48 -5.15 13.72
N ASP A 119 19.43 -5.90 14.30
CA ASP A 119 19.50 -6.15 15.75
C ASP A 119 19.52 -4.84 16.55
N ARG A 120 20.16 -3.79 15.99
CA ARG A 120 20.19 -2.43 16.56
C ARG A 120 18.77 -1.88 16.71
N TYR A 121 17.96 -1.90 15.65
CA TYR A 121 16.60 -1.41 15.72
C TYR A 121 15.77 -2.23 16.71
N ALA A 122 15.83 -3.55 16.64
CA ALA A 122 15.12 -4.45 17.57
C ALA A 122 15.44 -4.18 19.05
N GLN A 123 16.67 -3.77 19.38
CA GLN A 123 17.09 -3.43 20.75
C GLN A 123 16.81 -1.98 21.18
N THR A 124 16.77 -1.03 20.24
CA THR A 124 16.72 0.41 20.55
C THR A 124 15.36 1.05 20.28
N LYS A 125 14.51 0.43 19.45
CA LYS A 125 13.16 0.87 19.11
C LYS A 125 12.29 1.00 20.38
N LYS A 126 11.89 2.23 20.68
CA LYS A 126 10.96 2.55 21.80
C LYS A 126 9.49 2.40 21.43
N ASP A 127 9.22 2.21 20.14
CA ASP A 127 7.88 2.18 19.57
C ASP A 127 7.21 0.81 19.77
N ILE A 128 6.00 0.81 20.33
CA ILE A 128 5.33 -0.39 20.87
C ILE A 128 4.73 -1.34 19.82
N TYR A 129 4.67 -0.89 18.55
CA TYR A 129 3.96 -1.59 17.48
C TYR A 129 4.88 -2.63 16.81
N GLN A 130 4.34 -3.80 16.47
CA GLN A 130 5.10 -4.83 15.75
C GLN A 130 5.13 -4.53 14.23
N ILE A 131 5.98 -5.23 13.47
CA ILE A 131 6.07 -5.04 12.01
C ILE A 131 4.69 -5.17 11.32
N GLY A 132 4.30 -4.19 10.51
CA GLY A 132 2.98 -4.17 9.85
C GLY A 132 1.76 -3.93 10.76
N ASP A 133 1.94 -3.61 12.04
CA ASP A 133 0.84 -3.17 12.91
C ASP A 133 0.33 -1.78 12.50
N LEU A 134 -0.97 -1.66 12.23
CA LEU A 134 -1.62 -0.35 12.09
C LEU A 134 -1.49 0.48 13.37
N ARG A 135 -1.19 1.77 13.22
CA ARG A 135 -1.10 2.70 14.33
C ARG A 135 -2.50 2.98 14.90
N HIS A 136 -2.58 3.12 16.22
CA HIS A 136 -3.83 3.52 16.87
C HIS A 136 -4.27 4.92 16.42
N ILE A 137 -5.57 5.13 16.25
CA ILE A 137 -6.11 6.45 15.94
C ILE A 137 -5.79 7.42 17.08
N LYS A 138 -5.37 8.64 16.74
CA LYS A 138 -5.15 9.72 17.71
C LYS A 138 -6.26 10.73 17.56
N ASN A 139 -6.83 11.23 18.65
CA ASN A 139 -7.76 12.36 18.58
C ASN A 139 -7.02 13.67 18.19
N PRO A 140 -7.73 14.77 17.86
CA PRO A 140 -7.07 16.04 17.51
C PRO A 140 -6.19 16.65 18.60
N GLN A 141 -6.26 16.15 19.84
CA GLN A 141 -5.39 16.50 20.97
C GLN A 141 -4.16 15.57 21.09
N GLY A 142 -3.96 14.66 20.14
CA GLY A 142 -2.85 13.71 20.11
C GLY A 142 -3.03 12.48 21.01
N GLN A 143 -4.16 12.34 21.71
CA GLN A 143 -4.42 11.22 22.62
C GLN A 143 -4.82 9.97 21.83
N THR A 144 -4.12 8.87 22.12
CA THR A 144 -4.29 7.59 21.44
C THR A 144 -5.55 6.84 21.91
N SER A 145 -6.39 6.39 20.98
CA SER A 145 -7.44 5.41 21.27
C SER A 145 -6.82 4.03 21.48
N GLN A 146 -7.07 3.37 22.61
CA GLN A 146 -6.37 2.12 22.95
C GLN A 146 -6.87 0.87 22.20
N SER A 147 -7.93 0.97 21.38
CA SER A 147 -8.52 -0.18 20.68
C SER A 147 -8.74 0.00 19.17
N ARG A 148 -8.79 1.24 18.66
CA ARG A 148 -9.05 1.50 17.23
C ARG A 148 -7.78 1.88 16.48
N ARG A 149 -7.58 1.27 15.30
CA ARG A 149 -6.35 1.39 14.48
C ARG A 149 -6.56 1.94 13.06
N PHE A 150 -7.78 2.35 12.74
CA PHE A 150 -8.10 3.04 11.50
C PHE A 150 -9.30 3.98 11.67
N VAL A 151 -9.33 5.02 10.83
CA VAL A 151 -10.43 5.97 10.69
C VAL A 151 -11.42 5.40 9.67
N ALA A 152 -12.72 5.44 9.98
CA ALA A 152 -13.79 4.93 9.12
C ALA A 152 -14.74 6.07 8.70
N LYS A 153 -15.62 5.80 7.73
CA LYS A 153 -16.67 6.74 7.26
C LYS A 153 -17.48 7.36 8.40
N SER A 154 -17.81 6.58 9.42
CA SER A 154 -18.58 7.00 10.59
C SER A 154 -17.91 8.06 11.45
N ASP A 155 -16.58 8.23 11.37
CA ASP A 155 -15.87 9.28 12.10
C ASP A 155 -16.00 10.66 11.44
N ASN A 156 -16.13 10.70 10.10
CA ASN A 156 -16.30 11.88 9.25
C ASN A 156 -15.50 13.14 9.71
N ASN A 157 -14.20 12.99 9.95
CA ASN A 157 -13.38 14.04 10.56
C ASN A 157 -11.95 14.06 10.01
N SER A 158 -11.65 15.04 9.15
CA SER A 158 -10.31 15.21 8.56
C SER A 158 -9.22 15.45 9.61
N LYS A 159 -9.55 16.09 10.75
CA LYS A 159 -8.60 16.29 11.85
C LYS A 159 -8.21 14.99 12.55
N LEU A 160 -9.13 14.02 12.60
CA LEU A 160 -8.84 12.67 13.14
C LEU A 160 -7.91 11.89 12.20
N ILE A 161 -8.07 12.05 10.89
CA ILE A 161 -7.15 11.50 9.88
C ILE A 161 -5.77 12.16 10.04
N ALA A 162 -5.72 13.49 10.11
CA ALA A 162 -4.48 14.24 10.32
C ALA A 162 -3.71 13.75 11.56
N SER A 163 -4.35 13.68 12.73
CA SER A 163 -3.70 13.22 13.95
C SER A 163 -3.30 11.74 13.91
N THR A 164 -4.03 10.90 13.17
CA THR A 164 -3.69 9.48 12.99
C THR A 164 -2.47 9.30 12.06
N LEU A 165 -2.41 10.03 10.95
CA LEU A 165 -1.28 9.99 10.00
C LEU A 165 -0.02 10.68 10.55
N ASN A 166 -0.15 11.56 11.54
CA ASN A 166 0.97 12.09 12.31
C ASN A 166 1.56 11.01 13.22
N ILE A 167 2.30 10.06 12.64
CA ILE A 167 3.00 9.02 13.40
C ILE A 167 4.23 9.60 14.13
N GLY A 168 4.79 10.69 13.59
CA GLY A 168 5.98 11.36 14.12
C GLY A 168 7.27 10.76 13.55
N VAL A 169 8.40 11.30 13.99
CA VAL A 169 9.74 10.84 13.62
C VAL A 169 10.53 10.44 14.85
N THR A 170 11.50 9.55 14.68
CA THR A 170 12.42 9.12 15.75
C THR A 170 13.85 9.26 15.25
N PRO A 171 14.71 10.05 15.91
CA PRO A 171 16.13 10.10 15.57
C PRO A 171 16.80 8.73 15.68
N TYR A 172 17.77 8.44 14.81
CA TYR A 172 18.56 7.20 14.85
C TYR A 172 19.11 6.89 16.26
N ALA A 173 19.67 7.90 16.93
CA ALA A 173 20.19 7.81 18.30
C ALA A 173 19.12 7.54 19.40
N GLN A 174 17.84 7.57 19.04
CA GLN A 174 16.70 7.27 19.91
C GLN A 174 15.94 5.99 19.53
N GLY A 175 16.45 5.22 18.55
CA GLY A 175 15.80 4.00 18.04
C GLY A 175 14.96 4.21 16.78
N GLY A 176 15.23 5.25 15.99
CA GLY A 176 14.72 5.36 14.62
C GLY A 176 15.34 4.33 13.68
N PRO A 177 14.75 4.12 12.48
CA PRO A 177 15.34 3.25 11.45
C PRO A 177 16.71 3.77 10.97
N GLU A 178 17.49 2.87 10.40
CA GLU A 178 18.72 3.11 9.62
C GLU A 178 18.64 2.47 8.23
N PHE A 179 17.78 1.47 8.09
CA PHE A 179 17.44 0.81 6.83
C PHE A 179 15.91 0.84 6.72
N GLU A 180 15.40 1.67 5.81
CA GLU A 180 13.97 1.88 5.62
C GLU A 180 13.38 0.71 4.83
N GLU A 181 12.79 -0.25 5.53
CA GLU A 181 12.03 -1.33 4.90
C GLU A 181 10.57 -0.87 4.75
N LEU A 182 10.11 -0.71 3.52
CA LEU A 182 8.71 -0.39 3.19
C LEU A 182 7.93 -1.65 2.80
N PHE A 183 8.57 -2.59 2.11
CA PHE A 183 7.92 -3.80 1.62
C PHE A 183 7.67 -4.81 2.75
N SER A 184 8.61 -4.99 3.68
CA SER A 184 8.45 -5.94 4.80
C SER A 184 7.30 -5.57 5.76
N PRO A 185 7.08 -4.31 6.23
CA PRO A 185 5.90 -3.98 7.03
C PRO A 185 4.61 -3.98 6.20
N LEU A 186 4.67 -3.63 4.91
CA LEU A 186 3.51 -3.69 4.02
C LEU A 186 3.00 -5.13 3.86
N ALA A 187 3.89 -6.08 3.55
CA ALA A 187 3.55 -7.50 3.47
C ALA A 187 3.00 -8.04 4.80
N ALA A 188 3.67 -7.75 5.92
CA ALA A 188 3.22 -8.16 7.24
C ALA A 188 1.84 -7.56 7.62
N ALA A 189 1.50 -6.37 7.13
CA ALA A 189 0.20 -5.75 7.40
C ALA A 189 -0.96 -6.52 6.75
N LEU A 190 -0.75 -7.12 5.56
CA LEU A 190 -1.73 -7.95 4.86
C LEU A 190 -1.97 -9.29 5.57
N GLU A 191 -0.92 -9.86 6.18
CA GLU A 191 -0.98 -11.10 6.94
C GLU A 191 -1.61 -10.93 8.33
N LYS A 192 -1.53 -9.72 8.91
CA LYS A 192 -2.10 -9.37 10.22
C LYS A 192 -3.60 -9.07 10.19
N THR A 193 -4.34 -9.80 9.36
CA THR A 193 -5.77 -9.66 9.14
C THR A 193 -6.57 -10.79 9.77
N GLY A 194 -7.89 -10.63 9.85
CA GLY A 194 -8.77 -11.59 10.52
C GLY A 194 -8.90 -11.39 12.03
N ARG A 195 -9.63 -12.31 12.67
CA ARG A 195 -10.13 -12.14 14.04
C ARG A 195 -9.03 -12.23 15.10
N GLY A 196 -8.91 -11.21 15.94
CA GLY A 196 -7.90 -11.09 16.99
C GLY A 196 -6.53 -10.61 16.50
N ALA A 197 -6.36 -10.34 15.21
CA ALA A 197 -5.12 -9.79 14.65
C ALA A 197 -5.04 -8.26 14.82
N SER A 198 -3.84 -7.68 14.74
CA SER A 198 -3.64 -6.24 14.97
C SER A 198 -4.37 -5.35 13.97
N ASN A 199 -4.64 -5.84 12.75
CA ASN A 199 -5.29 -5.09 11.68
C ASN A 199 -6.72 -5.63 11.41
N GLU A 200 -7.34 -6.29 12.40
CA GLU A 200 -8.72 -6.76 12.33
C GLU A 200 -9.67 -5.64 11.88
N GLY A 201 -10.53 -5.95 10.89
CA GLY A 201 -11.54 -5.04 10.38
C GLY A 201 -11.05 -3.93 9.46
N PHE A 202 -9.73 -3.71 9.29
CA PHE A 202 -9.25 -2.65 8.39
C PHE A 202 -9.41 -3.01 6.92
N PHE A 203 -8.85 -4.13 6.47
CA PHE A 203 -8.95 -4.54 5.07
C PHE A 203 -10.27 -5.25 4.79
N ARG A 204 -11.03 -4.77 3.81
CA ARG A 204 -12.29 -5.38 3.35
C ARG A 204 -12.07 -6.14 2.05
N LYS A 205 -12.75 -7.28 1.90
CA LYS A 205 -12.54 -8.24 0.80
C LYS A 205 -12.73 -7.62 -0.58
N ASP A 206 -13.72 -6.74 -0.73
CA ASP A 206 -14.10 -6.13 -2.02
C ASP A 206 -13.80 -4.63 -2.15
N ALA A 207 -13.31 -3.98 -1.10
CA ALA A 207 -12.83 -2.60 -1.17
C ALA A 207 -11.61 -2.48 -2.09
N GLN A 208 -11.50 -1.37 -2.82
CA GLN A 208 -10.26 -1.01 -3.49
C GLN A 208 -9.16 -0.81 -2.43
N LEU A 209 -8.01 -1.46 -2.60
CA LEU A 209 -6.81 -1.19 -1.80
C LEU A 209 -6.02 -0.06 -2.44
N VAL A 210 -5.79 0.99 -1.67
CA VAL A 210 -4.88 2.08 -2.02
C VAL A 210 -3.72 2.07 -1.05
N VAL A 211 -2.49 1.96 -1.56
CA VAL A 211 -1.27 2.12 -0.76
C VAL A 211 -0.62 3.45 -1.11
N ILE A 212 -0.29 4.25 -0.10
CA ILE A 212 0.42 5.53 -0.25
C ILE A 212 1.74 5.44 0.51
N LEU A 213 2.83 5.40 -0.23
CA LEU A 213 4.20 5.35 0.30
C LEU A 213 4.68 6.78 0.55
N LEU A 214 5.25 7.07 1.73
CA LEU A 214 5.78 8.39 2.09
C LEU A 214 7.16 8.23 2.73
N THR A 215 8.23 8.53 1.98
CA THR A 215 9.64 8.37 2.42
C THR A 215 10.61 9.22 1.58
N ASP A 216 11.81 9.45 2.11
CA ASP A 216 12.96 10.00 1.38
C ASP A 216 14.09 8.99 1.11
N ALA A 217 13.85 7.69 1.36
CA ALA A 217 14.74 6.55 1.10
C ALA A 217 14.15 5.61 0.02
N ASP A 218 14.92 4.62 -0.45
CA ASP A 218 14.40 3.46 -1.20
C ASP A 218 13.99 2.32 -0.24
N ASP A 219 13.28 1.30 -0.74
CA ASP A 219 13.03 0.11 0.07
C ASP A 219 14.30 -0.74 0.25
N SER A 220 14.69 -1.01 1.49
CA SER A 220 15.85 -1.84 1.86
C SER A 220 15.51 -3.33 2.12
N SER A 221 14.28 -3.78 1.85
CA SER A 221 13.82 -5.14 2.16
C SER A 221 14.56 -6.21 1.32
N LYS A 222 15.31 -7.09 1.99
CA LYS A 222 16.19 -8.07 1.33
C LYS A 222 15.48 -9.25 0.67
N ASN A 223 14.34 -9.66 1.22
CA ASN A 223 13.65 -10.91 0.88
C ASN A 223 12.36 -10.68 0.06
N LEU A 224 12.18 -9.48 -0.50
CA LEU A 224 11.05 -9.17 -1.36
C LEU A 224 11.47 -8.15 -2.42
N ASN A 225 11.20 -8.44 -3.69
CA ASN A 225 11.43 -7.50 -4.78
C ASN A 225 10.14 -6.71 -5.13
N PRO A 226 10.23 -5.64 -5.95
CA PRO A 226 9.09 -4.79 -6.26
C PRO A 226 7.94 -5.52 -6.96
N GLU A 227 8.25 -6.44 -7.88
CA GLU A 227 7.29 -7.25 -8.61
C GLU A 227 6.56 -8.24 -7.69
N GLU A 228 7.27 -8.88 -6.77
CA GLU A 228 6.70 -9.77 -5.74
C GLU A 228 5.79 -9.01 -4.76
N MET A 229 6.18 -7.80 -4.36
CA MET A 229 5.35 -6.95 -3.52
C MET A 229 4.10 -6.46 -4.28
N ALA A 230 4.22 -6.11 -5.56
CA ALA A 230 3.07 -5.78 -6.40
C ALA A 230 2.11 -6.97 -6.52
N GLN A 231 2.64 -8.17 -6.81
CA GLN A 231 1.85 -9.38 -6.92
C GLN A 231 1.16 -9.73 -5.60
N LYS A 232 1.84 -9.61 -4.45
CA LYS A 232 1.22 -9.79 -3.12
C LYS A 232 0.02 -8.86 -2.89
N LEU A 233 0.08 -7.60 -3.32
CA LEU A 233 -1.07 -6.67 -3.21
C LEU A 233 -2.24 -7.11 -4.10
N ILE A 234 -1.95 -7.57 -5.31
CA ILE A 234 -2.93 -8.04 -6.30
C ILE A 234 -3.58 -9.34 -5.83
N ASP A 235 -2.79 -10.30 -5.36
CA ASP A 235 -3.24 -11.59 -4.81
C ASP A 235 -4.09 -11.40 -3.55
N PHE A 236 -3.69 -10.49 -2.66
CA PHE A 236 -4.49 -10.13 -1.48
C PHE A 236 -5.88 -9.57 -1.83
N LYS A 237 -6.05 -8.99 -3.02
CA LYS A 237 -7.36 -8.56 -3.54
C LYS A 237 -7.98 -9.58 -4.51
N GLY A 238 -7.46 -10.80 -4.56
CA GLY A 238 -8.00 -11.94 -5.32
C GLY A 238 -7.58 -11.98 -6.78
N GLY A 239 -6.36 -11.51 -7.12
CA GLY A 239 -5.88 -11.40 -8.50
C GLY A 239 -6.37 -10.15 -9.25
N ARG A 240 -7.15 -9.28 -8.56
CA ARG A 240 -7.85 -8.14 -9.14
C ARG A 240 -6.96 -6.90 -9.21
N THR A 241 -6.25 -6.74 -10.34
CA THR A 241 -5.38 -5.57 -10.59
C THR A 241 -6.13 -4.23 -10.53
N GLU A 242 -7.41 -4.20 -10.90
CA GLU A 242 -8.26 -3.00 -10.84
C GLU A 242 -8.63 -2.60 -9.40
N LYS A 243 -8.54 -3.55 -8.45
CA LYS A 243 -8.74 -3.33 -7.01
C LYS A 243 -7.50 -2.84 -6.28
N VAL A 244 -6.37 -2.64 -6.96
CA VAL A 244 -5.14 -2.10 -6.37
C VAL A 244 -4.79 -0.75 -7.01
N ALA A 245 -4.28 0.16 -6.19
CA ALA A 245 -3.54 1.33 -6.65
C ALA A 245 -2.42 1.64 -5.66
N VAL A 246 -1.21 1.88 -6.16
CA VAL A 246 -0.08 2.34 -5.32
C VAL A 246 0.33 3.74 -5.76
N TYR A 247 0.58 4.63 -4.80
CA TYR A 247 1.04 5.99 -5.01
C TYR A 247 2.30 6.24 -4.19
N GLY A 248 3.18 7.08 -4.71
CA GLY A 248 4.41 7.52 -4.06
C GLY A 248 4.39 9.01 -3.77
N VAL A 249 4.61 9.37 -2.51
CA VAL A 249 5.02 10.71 -2.08
C VAL A 249 6.49 10.58 -1.70
N LEU A 250 7.36 10.66 -2.70
CA LEU A 250 8.75 10.20 -2.63
C LEU A 250 9.75 11.34 -2.86
N VAL A 251 11.03 11.13 -2.56
CA VAL A 251 12.09 11.94 -3.16
C VAL A 251 12.36 11.49 -4.60
N ARG A 252 12.87 12.39 -5.46
CA ARG A 252 13.23 12.07 -6.86
C ARG A 252 14.74 12.16 -7.09
N PRO A 253 15.29 11.52 -8.13
CA PRO A 253 16.71 11.60 -8.49
C PRO A 253 17.27 13.04 -8.56
N GLN A 254 16.48 13.97 -9.12
CA GLN A 254 16.82 15.37 -9.31
C GLN A 254 16.53 16.29 -8.11
N ASP A 255 15.89 15.79 -7.05
CA ASP A 255 15.64 16.60 -5.84
C ASP A 255 16.97 16.76 -5.06
N PRO A 256 17.19 17.84 -4.29
CA PRO A 256 18.48 18.07 -3.62
C PRO A 256 18.78 17.02 -2.54
N ASP A 257 20.05 16.58 -2.47
CA ASP A 257 20.56 15.59 -1.51
C ASP A 257 20.27 15.93 -0.02
N THR A 258 19.94 17.17 0.32
CA THR A 258 19.49 17.56 1.67
C THR A 258 18.12 16.98 2.07
N TYR A 259 17.37 16.43 1.11
CA TYR A 259 16.02 15.88 1.27
C TYR A 259 15.93 14.39 0.88
N LYS A 260 17.06 13.71 0.83
CA LYS A 260 17.18 12.27 0.55
C LYS A 260 17.75 11.60 1.79
N ASP A 261 17.45 10.33 2.01
CA ASP A 261 18.32 9.54 2.89
C ASP A 261 19.74 9.41 2.28
N TRP A 262 20.70 9.15 3.15
CA TRP A 262 22.09 8.90 2.85
C TRP A 262 22.35 7.89 1.73
N ASP A 263 21.53 6.85 1.60
CA ASP A 263 21.65 5.81 0.57
C ASP A 263 21.26 6.30 -0.85
N LEU A 264 20.57 7.45 -0.96
CA LEU A 264 20.20 8.09 -2.23
C LEU A 264 21.04 9.33 -2.58
N ARG A 265 21.97 9.73 -1.70
CA ARG A 265 22.88 10.89 -1.91
C ARG A 265 24.13 10.49 -2.67
N ILE A 266 24.67 11.39 -3.49
CA ILE A 266 25.96 11.12 -4.16
C ILE A 266 27.10 11.29 -3.15
N HIS A 267 27.44 10.20 -2.44
CA HIS A 267 28.37 10.25 -1.30
C HIS A 267 29.39 9.09 -1.32
N PRO A 268 30.70 9.31 -1.06
CA PRO A 268 31.75 8.29 -1.27
C PRO A 268 31.60 7.01 -0.43
N LYS A 269 30.90 7.08 0.71
CA LYS A 269 30.63 5.92 1.58
C LYS A 269 29.61 4.96 0.97
N TYR A 270 28.60 5.49 0.29
CA TYR A 270 27.42 4.74 -0.17
C TYR A 270 27.52 4.42 -1.67
N HIS A 271 28.14 5.32 -2.44
CA HIS A 271 28.35 5.19 -3.88
C HIS A 271 29.82 5.41 -4.29
N PRO A 272 30.77 4.55 -3.86
CA PRO A 272 32.17 4.69 -4.21
C PRO A 272 32.43 4.69 -5.74
N GLU A 273 31.55 4.08 -6.54
CA GLU A 273 31.58 4.06 -8.01
C GLU A 273 31.43 5.45 -8.64
N CYS A 274 30.79 6.39 -7.93
CA CYS A 274 30.63 7.78 -8.33
C CYS A 274 31.86 8.65 -8.04
N PHE A 275 32.91 8.11 -7.41
CA PHE A 275 34.08 8.88 -6.98
C PHE A 275 35.40 8.27 -7.49
N ASP A 276 36.43 9.10 -7.62
CA ASP A 276 37.82 8.64 -7.70
C ASP A 276 38.36 8.42 -6.29
N MET A 277 38.27 7.16 -5.85
CA MET A 277 38.69 6.72 -4.50
C MET A 277 40.22 6.66 -4.32
N ASN A 278 41.01 6.89 -5.37
CA ASN A 278 42.48 6.94 -5.28
C ASN A 278 43.01 8.29 -4.75
N GLN A 279 42.13 9.30 -4.63
CA GLN A 279 42.50 10.63 -4.14
C GLN A 279 42.31 10.73 -2.62
N LYS A 280 43.21 11.45 -1.94
CA LYS A 280 43.16 11.71 -0.49
C LYS A 280 41.82 12.31 -0.03
N THR A 281 41.16 13.06 -0.90
CA THR A 281 39.75 13.44 -0.78
C THR A 281 39.05 12.90 -2.03
N PRO A 282 38.15 11.91 -1.92
CA PRO A 282 37.44 11.38 -3.07
C PRO A 282 36.70 12.48 -3.83
N LYS A 283 36.90 12.55 -5.16
CA LYS A 283 36.22 13.51 -6.02
C LYS A 283 35.17 12.82 -6.86
N ASN A 284 33.98 13.41 -6.95
CA ASN A 284 32.92 12.92 -7.82
C ASN A 284 33.44 12.89 -9.27
N ASN A 285 33.31 11.74 -9.93
CA ASN A 285 33.84 11.48 -11.27
C ASN A 285 32.83 11.83 -12.40
N GLY A 286 31.66 12.34 -12.04
CA GLY A 286 30.61 12.79 -12.96
C GLY A 286 29.75 11.67 -13.55
N LYS A 287 29.96 10.40 -13.18
CA LYS A 287 29.17 9.27 -13.71
C LYS A 287 27.75 9.20 -13.17
N CYS A 288 27.50 9.79 -12.00
CA CYS A 288 26.24 9.70 -11.28
C CYS A 288 25.57 11.08 -11.21
N THR A 289 24.30 11.14 -11.59
CA THR A 289 23.49 12.37 -11.66
C THR A 289 22.50 12.52 -10.50
N GLY A 290 22.54 11.61 -9.52
CA GLY A 290 21.64 11.54 -8.38
C GLY A 290 20.82 10.25 -8.40
N PHE A 291 20.55 9.71 -7.21
CA PHE A 291 19.73 8.52 -7.03
C PHE A 291 18.35 8.91 -6.48
N GLY A 292 17.37 8.06 -6.77
CA GLY A 292 16.01 8.10 -6.26
C GLY A 292 15.53 6.68 -5.94
N PRO A 293 14.35 6.52 -5.33
CA PRO A 293 13.90 5.25 -4.76
C PRO A 293 13.39 4.28 -5.84
N ALA A 294 14.33 3.69 -6.58
CA ALA A 294 14.06 2.91 -7.77
C ALA A 294 13.20 1.67 -7.51
N ARG A 295 13.35 1.01 -6.36
CA ARG A 295 12.51 -0.14 -5.99
C ARG A 295 11.07 0.30 -5.72
N LEU A 296 10.88 1.46 -5.07
CA LEU A 296 9.53 2.03 -4.89
C LEU A 296 8.90 2.45 -6.22
N GLU A 297 9.66 3.05 -7.13
CA GLU A 297 9.16 3.38 -8.48
C GLU A 297 8.75 2.12 -9.26
N GLN A 298 9.54 1.05 -9.16
CA GLN A 298 9.24 -0.24 -9.79
C GLN A 298 7.96 -0.87 -9.22
N LEU A 299 7.76 -0.85 -7.90
CA LEU A 299 6.53 -1.32 -7.25
C LEU A 299 5.31 -0.51 -7.76
N ILE A 300 5.44 0.80 -7.85
CA ILE A 300 4.36 1.68 -8.32
C ILE A 300 4.02 1.39 -9.79
N VAL A 301 5.00 1.10 -10.65
CA VAL A 301 4.73 0.67 -12.03
C VAL A 301 4.06 -0.71 -12.07
N ALA A 302 4.61 -1.70 -11.35
CA ALA A 302 4.13 -3.08 -11.37
C ALA A 302 2.73 -3.25 -10.76
N ALA A 303 2.36 -2.44 -9.76
CA ALA A 303 1.06 -2.50 -9.10
C ALA A 303 -0.04 -1.65 -9.77
N ASN A 304 0.28 -0.88 -10.81
CA ASN A 304 -0.67 -0.08 -11.59
C ASN A 304 -0.63 -0.41 -13.11
N PRO A 305 -0.63 -1.70 -13.53
CA PRO A 305 -0.27 -2.10 -14.90
C PRO A 305 -1.24 -1.60 -15.98
N ASN A 306 -2.49 -1.27 -15.60
CA ASN A 306 -3.54 -0.83 -16.52
C ASN A 306 -3.61 0.70 -16.67
N GLU A 307 -2.73 1.47 -16.02
CA GLU A 307 -2.78 2.94 -15.95
C GLU A 307 -1.86 3.64 -17.00
N GLY A 308 -1.21 2.89 -17.89
CA GLY A 308 -0.44 3.43 -19.03
C GLY A 308 0.96 2.83 -19.19
N THR A 309 1.86 3.55 -19.88
CA THR A 309 3.29 3.19 -19.92
C THR A 309 3.96 3.45 -18.56
N PRO A 310 5.12 2.85 -18.25
CA PRO A 310 5.84 3.11 -16.99
C PRO A 310 6.12 4.60 -16.72
N GLU A 311 6.30 5.41 -17.76
CA GLU A 311 6.53 6.87 -17.66
C GLU A 311 5.23 7.60 -17.30
N GLN A 312 4.11 7.18 -17.89
CA GLN A 312 2.78 7.71 -17.58
C GLN A 312 2.36 7.34 -16.15
N ILE A 313 2.61 6.10 -15.74
CA ILE A 313 2.34 5.63 -14.38
C ILE A 313 3.16 6.43 -13.37
N ARG A 314 4.50 6.57 -13.56
CA ARG A 314 5.32 7.41 -12.68
C ARG A 314 4.81 8.85 -12.61
N ALA A 315 4.50 9.46 -13.76
CA ALA A 315 4.02 10.85 -13.81
C ALA A 315 2.65 11.07 -13.16
N LYS A 316 1.80 10.04 -13.09
CA LYS A 316 0.46 10.08 -12.46
C LYS A 316 0.51 9.68 -10.98
N HIS A 317 1.29 8.67 -10.62
CA HIS A 317 1.27 8.04 -9.30
C HIS A 317 2.39 8.50 -8.37
N ILE A 318 3.39 9.24 -8.84
CA ILE A 318 4.51 9.73 -8.02
C ILE A 318 4.52 11.26 -7.96
N MET A 319 4.51 11.79 -6.74
CA MET A 319 4.74 13.21 -6.45
C MET A 319 5.98 13.37 -5.55
N SER A 320 6.57 14.57 -5.55
CA SER A 320 7.76 14.84 -4.74
C SER A 320 7.42 15.33 -3.33
N ILE A 321 8.08 14.78 -2.31
CA ILE A 321 8.03 15.27 -0.91
C ILE A 321 8.43 16.76 -0.77
N VAL A 322 9.22 17.28 -1.71
CA VAL A 322 9.69 18.67 -1.79
C VAL A 322 9.00 19.48 -2.89
N SER A 323 7.90 18.97 -3.47
CA SER A 323 7.20 19.71 -4.52
C SER A 323 6.72 21.08 -4.02
N PRO A 324 6.98 22.19 -4.75
CA PRO A 324 6.40 23.49 -4.42
C PRO A 324 4.86 23.49 -4.58
N LYS A 325 4.30 22.46 -5.23
CA LYS A 325 2.86 22.23 -5.40
C LYS A 325 2.35 21.03 -4.59
N PHE A 326 3.07 20.61 -3.55
CA PHE A 326 2.75 19.44 -2.73
C PHE A 326 1.26 19.34 -2.36
N GLY A 327 0.63 20.46 -1.95
CA GLY A 327 -0.78 20.48 -1.57
C GLY A 327 -1.78 20.29 -2.71
N ASP A 328 -1.40 20.59 -3.95
CA ASP A 328 -2.23 20.40 -5.15
C ASP A 328 -2.01 18.99 -5.74
N GLU A 329 -0.77 18.51 -5.75
CA GLU A 329 -0.41 17.14 -6.17
C GLU A 329 -1.02 16.09 -5.23
N LEU A 330 -0.97 16.31 -3.92
CA LEU A 330 -1.63 15.44 -2.94
C LEU A 330 -3.16 15.48 -3.08
N ALA A 331 -3.74 16.63 -3.44
CA ALA A 331 -5.17 16.73 -3.75
C ALA A 331 -5.54 15.93 -5.01
N GLN A 332 -4.64 15.91 -6.01
CA GLN A 332 -4.82 15.12 -7.23
C GLN A 332 -4.83 13.62 -6.93
N ILE A 333 -3.98 13.12 -6.03
CA ILE A 333 -4.03 11.73 -5.54
C ILE A 333 -5.39 11.43 -4.90
N GLY A 334 -5.87 12.29 -3.99
CA GLY A 334 -7.18 12.13 -3.35
C GLY A 334 -8.35 12.13 -4.35
N SER A 335 -8.25 12.94 -5.41
CA SER A 335 -9.22 12.98 -6.51
C SER A 335 -9.17 11.72 -7.38
N ASP A 336 -7.98 11.22 -7.73
CA ASP A 336 -7.81 10.01 -8.54
C ASP A 336 -8.31 8.76 -7.80
N ILE A 337 -8.05 8.65 -6.49
CA ILE A 337 -8.65 7.63 -5.61
C ILE A 337 -10.18 7.73 -5.64
N THR A 338 -10.73 8.94 -5.49
CA THR A 338 -12.19 9.18 -5.50
C THR A 338 -12.80 8.69 -6.82
N VAL A 339 -12.21 9.07 -7.96
CA VAL A 339 -12.67 8.66 -9.30
C VAL A 339 -12.49 7.15 -9.51
N LYS A 340 -11.36 6.55 -9.14
CA LYS A 340 -11.12 5.11 -9.32
C LYS A 340 -12.09 4.27 -8.46
N THR A 341 -12.40 4.71 -7.24
CA THR A 341 -13.35 4.02 -6.34
C THR A 341 -14.80 4.12 -6.86
N LEU A 342 -15.16 5.23 -7.50
CA LEU A 342 -16.51 5.48 -8.06
C LEU A 342 -16.70 4.91 -9.47
N SER A 343 -15.62 4.57 -10.16
CA SER A 343 -15.67 3.91 -11.47
C SER A 343 -16.22 2.49 -11.33
N LYS A 344 -17.14 2.09 -12.23
CA LYS A 344 -17.70 0.73 -12.21
C LYS A 344 -18.09 0.25 -13.59
N GLU A 345 -17.70 -0.97 -13.90
CA GLU A 345 -18.21 -1.71 -15.05
C GLU A 345 -19.39 -2.61 -14.66
N ILE A 346 -20.44 -2.59 -15.47
CA ILE A 346 -21.68 -3.35 -15.30
C ILE A 346 -21.93 -4.17 -16.57
N PHE A 347 -21.67 -5.47 -16.50
CA PHE A 347 -21.94 -6.40 -17.60
C PHE A 347 -23.45 -6.54 -17.85
N LEU A 348 -23.86 -6.59 -19.12
CA LEU A 348 -25.26 -6.67 -19.50
C LEU A 348 -25.65 -8.10 -19.86
N SER A 349 -26.87 -8.49 -19.46
CA SER A 349 -27.44 -9.81 -19.81
C SER A 349 -27.72 -10.01 -21.30
N GLN A 350 -27.82 -8.92 -22.06
CA GLN A 350 -28.01 -8.92 -23.52
C GLN A 350 -27.43 -7.65 -24.14
N ARG A 351 -27.06 -7.71 -25.42
CA ARG A 351 -26.55 -6.55 -26.16
C ARG A 351 -27.63 -5.48 -26.33
N PRO A 352 -27.35 -4.19 -26.01
CA PRO A 352 -28.27 -3.10 -26.29
C PRO A 352 -28.63 -3.02 -27.77
N ARG A 353 -29.90 -2.73 -28.03
CA ARG A 353 -30.40 -2.46 -29.38
C ARG A 353 -30.11 -1.01 -29.75
N ALA A 354 -29.81 -0.73 -31.00
CA ALA A 354 -29.77 0.63 -31.53
C ALA A 354 -31.15 1.04 -32.06
N ASP A 355 -31.47 2.34 -31.97
CA ASP A 355 -32.62 2.93 -32.64
C ASP A 355 -32.35 3.14 -34.15
N LYS A 356 -33.29 3.78 -34.86
CA LYS A 356 -33.17 4.06 -36.30
C LYS A 356 -32.00 4.98 -36.67
N ASN A 357 -31.45 5.71 -35.71
CA ASN A 357 -30.33 6.65 -35.88
C ASN A 357 -28.99 6.05 -35.40
N GLY A 358 -28.98 4.79 -34.95
CA GLY A 358 -27.81 4.15 -34.36
C GLY A 358 -27.61 4.42 -32.86
N GLN A 359 -28.52 5.14 -32.19
CA GLN A 359 -28.38 5.45 -30.77
C GLN A 359 -28.78 4.24 -29.91
N LEU A 360 -27.93 3.86 -28.96
CA LEU A 360 -28.20 2.72 -28.07
C LEU A 360 -29.40 2.99 -27.16
N MET A 361 -30.34 2.05 -27.14
CA MET A 361 -31.57 2.06 -26.34
C MET A 361 -31.31 1.64 -24.88
N VAL A 362 -30.35 2.31 -24.23
CA VAL A 362 -29.98 2.11 -22.82
C VAL A 362 -30.30 3.37 -22.03
N ARG A 363 -30.78 3.21 -20.80
CA ARG A 363 -30.87 4.29 -19.83
C ARG A 363 -30.16 3.88 -18.55
N VAL A 364 -29.19 4.69 -18.12
CA VAL A 364 -28.57 4.54 -16.80
C VAL A 364 -29.20 5.55 -15.85
N ARG A 365 -29.51 5.13 -14.63
CA ARG A 365 -30.04 5.98 -13.57
C ARG A 365 -29.29 5.77 -12.26
N TYR A 366 -29.31 6.80 -11.42
CA TYR A 366 -29.05 6.68 -9.99
C TYR A 366 -30.33 7.11 -9.25
N GLY A 367 -31.06 6.13 -8.70
CA GLY A 367 -32.42 6.33 -8.20
C GLY A 367 -33.37 6.92 -9.27
N LYS A 368 -33.71 8.20 -9.11
CA LYS A 368 -34.55 8.96 -10.07
C LYS A 368 -33.74 9.83 -11.05
N GLN A 369 -32.45 10.06 -10.80
CA GLN A 369 -31.60 10.87 -11.67
C GLN A 369 -31.17 10.05 -12.89
N VAL A 370 -31.32 10.58 -14.10
CA VAL A 370 -30.80 9.97 -15.32
C VAL A 370 -29.33 10.36 -15.50
N ILE A 371 -28.47 9.39 -15.75
CA ILE A 371 -27.04 9.61 -15.99
C ILE A 371 -26.80 9.73 -17.50
N PRO A 372 -26.15 10.80 -17.98
CA PRO A 372 -25.95 11.04 -19.42
C PRO A 372 -24.92 10.08 -20.03
N GLN A 373 -25.14 9.69 -21.29
CA GLN A 373 -24.17 8.91 -22.07
C GLN A 373 -23.04 9.82 -22.56
N LYS A 374 -21.91 9.83 -21.85
CA LYS A 374 -20.69 10.60 -22.18
C LYS A 374 -19.51 10.08 -21.37
N ALA A 375 -18.30 10.27 -21.88
CA ALA A 375 -17.06 9.77 -21.26
C ALA A 375 -16.72 10.40 -19.91
N LYS A 376 -17.08 11.68 -19.69
CA LYS A 376 -16.84 12.41 -18.42
C LYS A 376 -18.14 12.79 -17.76
N GLY A 377 -18.29 12.42 -16.50
CA GLY A 377 -19.48 12.58 -15.68
C GLY A 377 -20.70 11.89 -16.27
N GLY A 378 -20.56 10.63 -16.68
CA GLY A 378 -21.56 9.89 -17.44
C GLY A 378 -21.25 8.40 -17.53
N TRP A 379 -21.69 7.76 -18.60
CA TRP A 379 -21.37 6.36 -18.90
C TRP A 379 -21.07 6.15 -20.39
N LEU A 380 -20.33 5.07 -20.67
CA LEU A 380 -20.07 4.54 -22.02
C LEU A 380 -20.50 3.07 -22.10
N TYR A 381 -20.76 2.57 -23.31
CA TYR A 381 -20.99 1.16 -23.58
C TYR A 381 -19.75 0.55 -24.24
N ASN A 382 -19.25 -0.55 -23.68
CA ASN A 382 -18.19 -1.34 -24.25
C ASN A 382 -18.80 -2.52 -25.04
N PRO A 383 -18.67 -2.55 -26.39
CA PRO A 383 -19.26 -3.57 -27.23
C PRO A 383 -18.49 -4.90 -27.24
N GLU A 384 -17.26 -4.94 -26.74
CA GLU A 384 -16.44 -6.14 -26.67
C GLU A 384 -16.96 -7.02 -25.51
N ASP A 385 -16.96 -6.45 -24.31
CA ASP A 385 -17.39 -7.09 -23.06
C ASP A 385 -18.92 -7.05 -22.83
N ASN A 386 -19.67 -6.36 -23.69
CA ASN A 386 -21.11 -6.13 -23.54
C ASN A 386 -21.44 -5.49 -22.17
N SER A 387 -20.76 -4.40 -21.82
CA SER A 387 -20.83 -3.78 -20.50
C SER A 387 -21.10 -2.27 -20.58
N ILE A 388 -21.53 -1.70 -19.46
CA ILE A 388 -21.64 -0.26 -19.24
C ILE A 388 -20.56 0.16 -18.26
N VAL A 389 -19.69 1.07 -18.69
CA VAL A 389 -18.66 1.68 -17.85
C VAL A 389 -19.19 3.01 -17.33
N LEU A 390 -19.47 3.07 -16.02
CA LEU A 390 -19.78 4.28 -15.28
C LEU A 390 -18.48 5.04 -15.00
N SER A 391 -18.42 6.33 -15.34
CA SER A 391 -17.25 7.15 -15.04
C SER A 391 -17.25 7.55 -13.56
N GLY A 392 -16.07 7.58 -12.93
CA GLY A 392 -15.96 7.93 -11.51
C GLY A 392 -16.21 9.41 -11.17
N ASP A 393 -16.39 10.26 -12.19
CA ASP A 393 -16.64 11.69 -12.10
C ASP A 393 -18.13 12.06 -12.36
N ILE A 394 -19.07 11.11 -12.24
CA ILE A 394 -20.52 11.39 -12.36
C ILE A 394 -20.95 12.37 -11.26
N ASP A 395 -21.50 13.51 -11.69
CA ASP A 395 -22.22 14.44 -10.83
C ASP A 395 -23.63 13.92 -10.55
N TYR A 396 -23.80 13.21 -9.42
CA TYR A 396 -25.08 12.73 -8.93
C TYR A 396 -25.40 13.29 -7.54
N GLN A 397 -26.68 13.57 -7.31
CA GLN A 397 -27.18 13.94 -5.99
C GLN A 397 -27.37 12.67 -5.16
N TYR A 398 -26.49 12.42 -4.19
CA TYR A 398 -26.59 11.26 -3.30
C TYR A 398 -27.97 11.21 -2.62
N VAL A 399 -28.64 10.06 -2.75
CA VAL A 399 -29.91 9.75 -2.09
C VAL A 399 -29.71 8.43 -1.35
N GLU A 400 -30.00 8.43 -0.06
CA GLU A 400 -29.86 7.23 0.79
C GLU A 400 -30.75 6.09 0.26
N GLY A 401 -30.18 4.89 0.15
CA GLY A 401 -30.85 3.72 -0.44
C GLY A 401 -31.08 3.77 -1.96
N ALA A 402 -30.69 4.84 -2.66
CA ALA A 402 -30.74 4.86 -4.11
C ALA A 402 -29.62 4.01 -4.73
N ARG A 403 -29.99 3.22 -5.74
CA ARG A 403 -29.11 2.32 -6.48
C ARG A 403 -28.83 2.84 -7.87
N PHE A 404 -27.75 2.36 -8.49
CA PHE A 404 -27.59 2.47 -9.93
C PHE A 404 -28.49 1.44 -10.61
N SER A 405 -29.14 1.84 -11.71
CA SER A 405 -29.88 0.91 -12.55
C SER A 405 -29.60 1.15 -14.03
N VAL A 406 -29.57 0.04 -14.76
CA VAL A 406 -29.44 0.03 -16.22
C VAL A 406 -30.72 -0.56 -16.80
N ASP A 407 -31.49 0.27 -17.50
CA ASP A 407 -32.69 -0.13 -18.21
C ASP A 407 -32.34 -0.35 -19.68
N LEU A 408 -32.62 -1.55 -20.20
CA LEU A 408 -32.65 -1.79 -21.64
C LEU A 408 -34.06 -1.53 -22.14
N VAL A 409 -34.26 -0.50 -22.97
CA VAL A 409 -35.61 -0.04 -23.32
C VAL A 409 -36.31 -1.11 -24.17
N PRO A 410 -37.48 -1.64 -23.74
CA PRO A 410 -38.18 -2.72 -24.45
C PRO A 410 -38.82 -2.24 -25.76
N LEU A 411 -39.25 -3.19 -26.60
CA LEU A 411 -40.10 -2.89 -27.75
C LEU A 411 -41.51 -2.53 -27.26
N THR A 412 -41.95 -1.30 -27.51
CA THR A 412 -43.37 -1.07 -27.79
C THR A 412 -43.67 -1.63 -29.17
N LEU A 413 -44.08 -2.89 -29.21
CA LEU A 413 -44.81 -3.41 -30.36
C LEU A 413 -46.05 -2.54 -30.54
N LYS A 414 -46.15 -1.84 -31.68
CA LYS A 414 -47.42 -1.26 -32.09
C LYS A 414 -48.31 -2.41 -32.51
N ASN A 415 -49.40 -2.62 -31.77
CA ASN A 415 -50.53 -3.43 -32.20
C ASN A 415 -51.14 -2.85 -33.48
#